data_AF-A0A6I5P3K6-F1
#
_entry.id   AF-A0A6I5P3K6-F1
#
_cell.length_a   1.000
_cell.length_b   1.000
_cell.length_c   1.000
_cell.angle_alpha   90.00
_cell.angle_beta   90.00
_cell.angle_gamma   90.00
#
_symmetry.space_group_name_H-M   'P 1'
#
loop_
_entity.id
_entity.type
_entity.pdbx_description
1 polymer ?
#
loop_
_entity_poly.entity_id
_entity_poly.type
_entity_poly.pdbx_seq_one_letter_code
_entity_poly.pdbx_strand_id
1 'polypeptide(L)'
;MSTWIKQTSKAIYLMQGNQWISRVTKRPSPTNPDEQVLDLEACREWFLREDRPRAMTVSWADEPEPEKKPAPPQPKYWFQASNYWPHTGR
;
A
#
# COMPACT_ATOMS: atom_id res chain seq x y z
N MET A 1 14.39 -3.12 3.37
CA MET A 1 14.42 -3.27 1.90
C MET A 1 13.92 -1.98 1.29
N SER A 2 14.59 -1.43 0.29
CA SER A 2 14.17 -0.17 -0.35
C SER A 2 12.86 -0.34 -1.12
N THR A 3 11.98 0.66 -1.04
CA THR A 3 10.77 0.72 -1.87
C THR A 3 11.01 1.53 -3.14
N TRP A 4 10.14 1.37 -4.14
CA TRP A 4 10.14 2.14 -5.39
C TRP A 4 8.71 2.34 -5.88
N ILE A 5 8.49 3.28 -6.79
CA ILE A 5 7.15 3.57 -7.32
C ILE A 5 6.98 2.97 -8.71
N LYS A 6 5.92 2.18 -8.93
CA LYS A 6 5.49 1.78 -10.29
C LYS A 6 4.24 2.57 -10.67
N GLN A 7 4.21 3.14 -11.87
CA GLN A 7 2.99 3.72 -12.44
C GLN A 7 2.51 2.93 -13.65
N THR A 8 1.19 2.69 -13.70
CA THR A 8 0.48 2.03 -14.82
C THR A 8 -0.69 2.90 -15.29
N SER A 9 -1.37 2.51 -16.36
CA SER A 9 -2.62 3.15 -16.82
C SER A 9 -3.67 3.25 -15.70
N LYS A 10 -3.74 2.25 -14.80
CA LYS A 10 -4.78 2.12 -13.77
C LYS A 10 -4.47 2.83 -12.45
N ALA A 11 -3.21 2.79 -12.01
CA ALA A 11 -2.83 3.22 -10.67
C ALA A 11 -1.33 3.53 -10.53
N ILE A 12 -0.99 4.10 -9.38
CA ILE A 12 0.38 4.18 -8.87
C ILE A 12 0.52 3.22 -7.68
N TYR A 13 1.63 2.50 -7.62
CA TYR A 13 1.93 1.49 -6.61
C TYR A 13 3.22 1.83 -5.87
N LEU A 14 3.21 1.65 -4.55
CA LEU A 14 4.42 1.53 -3.77
C LEU A 14 4.87 0.07 -3.79
N MET A 15 6.03 -0.19 -4.37
CA MET A 15 6.61 -1.51 -4.59
C MET A 15 7.64 -1.85 -3.52
N GLN A 16 7.68 -3.11 -3.12
CA GLN A 16 8.76 -3.70 -2.33
C GLN A 16 9.17 -5.03 -3.00
N GLY A 17 10.37 -5.08 -3.56
CA GLY A 17 10.75 -6.16 -4.48
C GLY A 17 9.87 -6.15 -5.73
N ASN A 18 9.29 -7.30 -6.09
CA ASN A 18 8.40 -7.45 -7.25
C ASN A 18 6.90 -7.37 -6.91
N GLN A 19 6.56 -7.00 -5.67
CA GLN A 19 5.19 -6.95 -5.17
C GLN A 19 4.84 -5.55 -4.69
N TRP A 20 3.57 -5.15 -4.79
CA TRP A 20 3.11 -3.87 -4.25
C TRP A 20 2.62 -4.02 -2.81
N ILE A 21 2.85 -2.97 -2.01
CA ILE A 21 2.44 -2.86 -0.60
C ILE A 21 1.42 -1.74 -0.36
N SER A 22 1.31 -0.77 -1.27
CA SER A 22 0.27 0.26 -1.26
C SER A 22 -0.11 0.65 -2.70
N ARG A 23 -1.36 1.08 -2.91
CA ARG A 23 -1.93 1.42 -4.22
C ARG A 23 -2.75 2.70 -4.13
N VAL A 24 -2.52 3.63 -5.06
CA VAL A 24 -3.32 4.83 -5.27
C VAL A 24 -3.97 4.73 -6.66
N THR A 25 -5.30 4.63 -6.67
CA THR A 25 -6.08 4.48 -7.91
C THR A 25 -6.17 5.83 -8.63
N LYS A 26 -5.99 5.83 -9.95
CA LYS A 26 -6.20 7.01 -10.79
C LYS A 26 -7.69 7.21 -11.04
N ARG A 27 -8.14 8.46 -11.06
CA ARG A 27 -9.51 8.83 -11.45
C ARG A 27 -9.45 9.68 -12.72
N PRO A 28 -10.41 9.56 -13.65
CA PRO A 28 -10.44 10.46 -14.80
C PRO A 28 -10.60 11.91 -14.34
N SER A 29 -9.93 12.83 -15.04
CA SER A 29 -10.13 14.26 -14.82
C SER A 29 -11.53 14.69 -15.30
N PRO A 30 -12.24 15.56 -14.55
CA PRO A 30 -13.57 16.02 -14.95
C PRO A 30 -13.54 17.00 -16.13
N THR A 31 -12.38 17.59 -16.43
CA THR A 31 -12.23 18.68 -17.41
C THR A 31 -11.41 18.30 -18.64
N ASN A 32 -10.61 17.24 -18.57
CA ASN A 32 -9.76 16.79 -19.66
C ASN A 32 -9.77 15.26 -19.76
N PRO A 33 -10.28 14.66 -20.85
CA PRO A 33 -10.38 13.20 -20.99
C PRO A 33 -9.01 12.50 -21.06
N ASP A 34 -7.95 13.24 -21.41
CA ASP A 34 -6.58 12.70 -21.50
C ASP A 34 -5.82 12.76 -20.17
N GLU A 35 -6.44 13.31 -19.12
CA GLU A 35 -5.84 13.47 -17.80
C GLU A 35 -6.40 12.51 -16.75
N GLN A 36 -5.56 12.20 -15.77
CA GLN A 36 -5.94 11.40 -14.61
C GLN A 36 -5.54 12.13 -13.34
N VAL A 37 -6.46 12.16 -12.37
CA VAL A 37 -6.28 12.72 -11.03
C VAL A 37 -5.80 11.63 -10.08
N LEU A 38 -4.79 11.98 -9.29
CA LEU A 38 -4.21 11.14 -8.25
C LEU A 38 -4.46 11.75 -6.88
N ASP A 39 -4.73 10.90 -5.90
CA ASP A 39 -4.75 11.31 -4.50
C ASP A 39 -3.32 11.41 -3.97
N LEU A 40 -2.81 12.65 -3.92
CA LEU A 40 -1.46 12.91 -3.43
C LEU A 40 -1.34 12.81 -1.91
N GLU A 41 -2.44 12.87 -1.16
CA GLU A 41 -2.41 12.73 0.29
C GLU A 41 -2.01 11.30 0.66
N ALA A 42 -2.59 10.31 -0.03
CA ALA A 42 -2.18 8.91 0.10
C ALA A 42 -0.72 8.67 -0.33
N CYS A 43 -0.22 9.40 -1.33
CA CYS A 43 1.20 9.33 -1.72
C CYS A 43 2.14 9.96 -0.69
N ARG A 44 1.70 11.00 0.04
CA ARG A 44 2.50 11.70 1.05
C ARG A 44 3.01 10.73 2.11
N GLU A 45 2.17 9.81 2.57
CA GLU A 45 2.53 8.82 3.58
C GLU A 45 3.73 7.95 3.15
N TRP A 46 3.88 7.67 1.85
CA TRP A 46 4.99 6.85 1.35
C TRP A 46 6.35 7.51 1.57
N PHE A 47 6.42 8.85 1.45
CA PHE A 47 7.65 9.60 1.60
C PHE A 47 8.05 9.85 3.06
N LEU A 48 7.12 9.63 4.00
CA LEU A 48 7.36 9.71 5.45
C LEU A 48 7.91 8.41 6.03
N ARG A 49 7.87 7.30 5.27
CA ARG A 49 8.39 6.00 5.70
C ARG A 49 9.91 6.02 5.83
N GLU A 50 10.45 5.18 6.71
CA GLU A 50 11.89 4.93 6.82
C GLU A 50 12.47 4.37 5.51
N ASP A 51 11.74 3.43 4.89
CA ASP A 51 12.09 2.80 3.62
C ASP A 51 11.52 3.55 2.40
N ARG A 52 11.32 4.88 2.51
CA ARG A 52 10.71 5.74 1.48
C ARG A 52 11.23 5.48 0.05
N PRO A 53 10.37 5.59 -0.96
CA PRO A 53 10.77 5.32 -2.34
C PRO A 53 11.80 6.35 -2.81
N ARG A 54 12.82 5.88 -3.54
CA ARG A 54 13.87 6.72 -4.12
C ARG A 54 13.90 6.74 -5.65
N ALA A 55 13.14 5.84 -6.28
CA ALA A 55 13.06 5.70 -7.71
C ALA A 55 11.61 5.47 -8.14
N MET A 56 11.31 5.86 -9.37
CA MET A 56 10.02 5.67 -10.01
C MET A 56 10.22 5.09 -11.41
N THR A 57 9.44 4.06 -11.73
CA THR A 57 9.34 3.49 -13.08
C THR A 57 8.01 3.89 -13.70
N VAL A 58 8.08 4.38 -14.93
CA VAL A 58 6.95 4.94 -15.69
C VAL A 58 6.77 4.12 -16.96
N SER A 59 5.53 3.70 -17.24
CA SER A 59 5.15 3.03 -18.48
C SER A 59 3.92 3.71 -19.08
N TRP A 60 3.99 4.01 -20.37
CA TRP A 60 2.89 4.58 -21.15
C TRP A 60 2.04 3.50 -21.84
N ALA A 61 2.51 2.26 -21.86
CA ALA A 61 1.77 1.12 -22.38
C ALA A 61 0.88 0.49 -21.30
N ASP A 62 -0.15 -0.23 -21.75
CA ASP A 62 -1.05 -0.97 -20.86
C ASP A 62 -0.31 -2.22 -20.35
N GLU A 63 0.31 -2.10 -19.18
CA GLU A 63 1.01 -3.21 -18.52
C GLU A 63 0.11 -3.92 -17.51
N PRO A 64 0.32 -5.24 -17.29
CA PRO A 64 -0.37 -5.97 -16.23
C PRO A 64 -0.12 -5.33 -14.86
N GLU A 65 -1.16 -5.33 -14.01
CA GLU A 65 -1.02 -4.88 -12.64
C GLU A 65 -0.03 -5.77 -11.88
N PRO A 66 0.89 -5.19 -11.08
CA PRO A 66 1.81 -5.97 -10.27
C PRO A 66 1.06 -6.82 -9.23
N GLU A 67 1.69 -7.91 -8.80
CA GLU A 67 1.13 -8.78 -7.76
C GLU A 67 1.12 -8.09 -6.39
N LYS A 68 0.03 -8.26 -5.65
CA LYS A 68 -0.09 -7.74 -4.28
C LYS A 68 0.80 -8.53 -3.33
N LYS A 69 1.54 -7.85 -2.46
CA LYS A 69 2.26 -8.53 -1.38
C LYS A 69 1.25 -9.19 -0.42
N PRO A 70 1.37 -10.50 -0.13
CA PRO A 70 0.48 -11.16 0.81
C PRO A 70 0.59 -10.52 2.20
N ALA A 71 -0.54 -10.42 2.90
CA ALA A 71 -0.55 -9.94 4.28
C ALA A 71 0.25 -10.91 5.17
N PRO A 72 0.99 -10.41 6.18
CA PRO A 72 1.62 -11.29 7.15
C PRO A 72 0.56 -12.16 7.86
N PRO A 73 0.90 -13.41 8.24
CA PRO A 73 -0.05 -14.29 8.93
C PRO A 73 -0.51 -13.64 10.24
N GLN A 74 -1.83 -13.60 10.47
CA GLN A 74 -2.36 -13.11 11.73
C GLN A 74 -2.03 -14.09 12.87
N PRO A 75 -1.58 -13.61 14.05
CA PRO A 75 -1.31 -14.48 15.19
C PRO A 75 -2.62 -15.12 15.69
N LYS A 76 -2.60 -16.43 15.97
CA LYS A 76 -3.79 -17.24 16.31
C LYS A 76 -4.29 -17.07 17.76
N TYR A 77 -3.87 -16.04 18.50
CA TYR A 77 -4.00 -16.01 19.98
C TYR A 77 -5.05 -15.04 20.52
N TRP A 78 -6.28 -15.06 19.99
CA TRP A 78 -7.39 -14.21 20.49
C TRP A 78 -8.23 -14.85 21.60
N PHE A 79 -7.97 -16.10 22.02
CA PHE A 79 -8.90 -16.88 22.86
C PHE A 79 -8.38 -17.32 24.25
N GLN A 80 -7.28 -16.77 24.78
CA GLN A 80 -6.76 -17.22 26.09
C GLN A 80 -6.59 -16.14 27.17
N ALA A 81 -6.89 -14.87 26.90
CA ALA A 81 -6.69 -13.81 27.90
C ALA A 81 -7.88 -13.59 28.87
N SER A 82 -8.99 -14.32 28.73
CA SER A 82 -10.19 -14.11 29.57
C SER A 82 -10.20 -14.88 30.90
N ASN A 83 -9.24 -15.78 31.16
CA ASN A 83 -9.26 -16.62 32.37
C ASN A 83 -8.17 -16.32 33.42
N TYR A 84 -7.43 -15.21 33.29
CA TYR A 84 -6.43 -14.82 34.29
C TYR A 84 -6.77 -13.47 34.92
N TRP A 85 -7.85 -13.44 35.69
CA TRP A 85 -7.97 -12.51 36.81
C TRP A 85 -8.10 -13.34 38.10
N PRO A 86 -7.09 -13.38 38.99
CA PRO A 86 -7.31 -13.93 40.31
C PRO A 86 -8.19 -12.93 41.07
N HIS A 87 -9.40 -13.36 41.45
CA HIS A 87 -10.19 -12.68 42.46
C HIS A 87 -9.43 -12.72 43.79
N THR A 88 -8.59 -11.73 44.06
CA THR A 88 -8.18 -11.42 45.42
C THR A 88 -9.33 -10.65 46.09
N GLY A 89 -10.23 -11.39 46.73
CA GLY A 89 -11.24 -10.84 47.64
C GLY A 89 -10.99 -11.40 49.04
N ARG A 90 -10.67 -10.51 49.98
CA ARG A 90 -10.78 -10.71 51.43
C ARG A 90 -12.24 -10.84 51.84
#